data_AF-Q9PR55-F1
#
_entry.id   AF-Q9PR55-F1
#
_cell.length_a   1.000
_cell.length_b   1.000
_cell.length_c   1.000
_cell.angle_alpha   90.00
_cell.angle_beta   90.00
_cell.angle_gamma   90.00
#
_symmetry.space_group_name_H-M   'P 1'
#
loop_
_entity.id
_entity.type
_entity.pdbx_description
1 polymer ?
#
loop_
_entity_poly.entity_id
_entity_poly.type
_entity_poly.pdbx_seq_one_letter_code
_entity_poly.pdbx_strand_id
1 'polypeptide(L)'
;MYNYKEVKHMGYGKGYLAMFKNKKVRFKVVNSFPDLKVQFVTSFPDYKVKISNSSSFCEETIKIQVVTSFPDVKLQKVTSFGDFEAYID
;
A
#
# COMPACT_ATOMS: atom_id res chain seq x y z
N MET A 1 -1.59 -24.85 -5.32
CA MET A 1 -2.03 -23.47 -5.61
C MET A 1 -2.39 -22.84 -4.28
N TYR A 2 -1.69 -21.79 -3.85
CA TYR A 2 -2.05 -21.10 -2.60
C TYR A 2 -3.39 -20.38 -2.79
N ASN A 3 -4.34 -20.60 -1.88
CA ASN A 3 -5.62 -19.91 -1.90
C ASN A 3 -5.40 -18.42 -1.62
N TYR A 4 -5.89 -17.54 -2.51
CA TYR A 4 -5.82 -16.08 -2.38
C TYR A 4 -6.32 -15.58 -1.00
N LYS A 5 -7.27 -16.28 -0.38
CA LYS A 5 -7.79 -15.98 0.96
C LYS A 5 -6.86 -16.40 2.11
N GLU A 6 -6.01 -17.41 1.93
CA GLU A 6 -5.07 -17.88 2.97
C GLU A 6 -3.83 -16.99 3.08
N VAL A 7 -3.41 -16.35 1.98
CA VAL A 7 -2.26 -15.42 1.97
C VAL A 7 -2.51 -14.20 2.86
N LYS A 8 -3.78 -13.83 3.07
CA LYS A 8 -4.21 -12.74 3.97
C LYS A 8 -3.81 -12.97 5.44
N HIS A 9 -3.39 -14.19 5.82
CA HIS A 9 -2.90 -14.51 7.16
C HIS A 9 -1.38 -14.35 7.33
N MET A 10 -0.62 -14.14 6.25
CA MET A 10 0.74 -13.63 6.37
C MET A 10 0.60 -12.13 6.62
N GLY A 11 0.77 -11.71 7.88
CA GLY A 11 0.39 -10.39 8.37
C GLY A 11 0.69 -9.23 7.42
N TYR A 12 -0.16 -8.21 7.47
CA TYR A 12 0.02 -7.00 6.70
C TYR A 12 1.43 -6.43 6.91
N GLY A 13 2.21 -6.32 5.84
CA GLY A 13 3.57 -5.79 5.86
C GLY A 13 4.15 -5.61 4.46
N LYS A 14 5.47 -5.50 4.36
CA LYS A 14 6.18 -5.33 3.07
C LYS A 14 5.82 -6.43 2.05
N GLY A 15 5.84 -7.70 2.48
CA GLY A 15 5.50 -8.84 1.62
C GLY A 15 4.05 -8.80 1.10
N TYR A 16 3.13 -8.22 1.88
CA TYR A 16 1.74 -8.04 1.45
C TYR A 16 1.65 -7.10 0.24
N LEU A 17 2.37 -5.97 0.28
CA LEU A 17 2.39 -5.01 -0.82
C LEU A 17 3.06 -5.55 -2.09
N ALA A 18 4.02 -6.49 -1.97
CA ALA A 18 4.67 -7.12 -3.11
C ALA A 18 3.67 -7.83 -4.05
N MET A 19 2.54 -8.31 -3.53
CA MET A 19 1.48 -8.97 -4.31
C MET A 19 0.75 -8.02 -5.27
N PHE A 20 0.84 -6.71 -5.03
CA PHE A 20 0.20 -5.68 -5.85
C PHE A 20 1.15 -5.05 -6.87
N LYS A 21 2.33 -5.63 -7.11
CA LYS A 21 3.24 -5.15 -8.15
C LYS A 21 2.51 -5.03 -9.49
N ASN A 22 2.62 -3.88 -10.16
CA ASN A 22 1.93 -3.52 -11.39
C ASN A 22 0.38 -3.52 -11.31
N LYS A 23 -0.18 -3.59 -10.10
CA LYS A 23 -1.62 -3.49 -9.86
C LYS A 23 -1.98 -2.16 -9.22
N LYS A 24 -3.26 -1.94 -9.00
CA LYS A 24 -3.79 -0.77 -8.32
C LYS A 24 -4.51 -1.15 -7.03
N VAL A 25 -4.23 -0.44 -5.96
CA VAL A 25 -4.93 -0.57 -4.66
C VAL A 25 -5.63 0.72 -4.28
N ARG A 26 -6.61 0.62 -3.38
CA ARG A 26 -7.20 1.74 -2.67
C ARG A 26 -6.60 1.78 -1.28
N PHE A 27 -5.95 2.89 -0.92
CA PHE A 27 -5.55 3.17 0.44
C PHE A 27 -6.64 3.97 1.13
N LYS A 28 -7.34 3.34 2.08
CA LYS A 28 -8.31 4.03 2.93
C LYS A 28 -7.60 4.53 4.19
N VAL A 29 -7.49 5.84 4.35
CA VAL A 29 -6.80 6.42 5.51
C VAL A 29 -7.68 6.31 6.76
N VAL A 30 -7.13 5.75 7.84
CA VAL A 30 -7.83 5.57 9.12
C VAL A 30 -6.94 5.98 10.29
N ASN A 31 -7.57 6.44 11.38
CA ASN A 31 -6.87 6.79 12.62
C ASN A 31 -6.73 5.61 13.59
N SER A 32 -7.53 4.55 13.42
CA SER A 32 -7.56 3.40 14.32
C SER A 32 -7.83 2.11 13.54
N PHE A 33 -7.27 0.99 14.04
CA PHE A 33 -7.33 -0.32 13.40
C PHE A 33 -6.86 -0.34 11.94
N PRO A 34 -5.66 0.19 11.63
CA PRO A 34 -5.10 0.06 10.30
C PRO A 34 -4.72 -1.39 10.02
N ASP A 35 -4.78 -1.76 8.74
CA ASP A 35 -4.10 -2.96 8.24
C ASP A 35 -2.58 -2.68 8.15
N LEU A 36 -2.17 -1.48 7.70
CA LEU A 36 -0.77 -1.06 7.60
C LEU A 36 -0.52 0.33 8.18
N LYS A 37 0.58 0.51 8.92
CA LYS A 37 1.17 1.81 9.21
C LYS A 37 2.12 2.21 8.08
N VAL A 38 1.81 3.31 7.41
CA VAL A 38 2.54 3.80 6.25
C VAL A 38 3.26 5.10 6.61
N GLN A 39 4.54 5.19 6.27
CA GLN A 39 5.26 6.46 6.27
C GLN A 39 5.57 6.87 4.83
N PHE A 40 5.15 8.06 4.43
CA PHE A 40 5.57 8.63 3.15
C PHE A 40 6.96 9.27 3.30
N VAL A 41 7.91 8.88 2.45
CA VAL A 41 9.30 9.34 2.49
C VAL A 41 9.77 9.80 1.11
N THR A 42 10.76 10.70 1.07
CA THR A 42 11.40 11.14 -0.18
C THR A 42 12.59 10.27 -0.57
N SER A 43 13.24 9.62 0.40
CA SER A 43 14.42 8.76 0.22
C SER A 43 14.29 7.48 1.04
N PHE A 44 14.96 6.41 0.59
CA PHE A 44 14.93 5.06 1.17
C PHE A 44 13.51 4.45 1.35
N PRO A 45 12.66 4.46 0.30
CA PRO A 45 11.38 3.76 0.37
C PRO A 45 11.54 2.25 0.24
N ASP A 46 10.56 1.51 0.75
CA ASP A 46 10.39 0.10 0.43
C ASP A 46 9.78 -0.09 -0.96
N TYR A 47 8.84 0.80 -1.32
CA TYR A 47 8.17 0.81 -2.62
C TYR A 47 7.93 2.24 -3.12
N LYS A 48 8.01 2.42 -4.43
CA LYS A 48 7.52 3.60 -5.14
C LYS A 48 6.05 3.38 -5.47
N VAL A 49 5.21 4.33 -5.10
CA VAL A 49 3.77 4.27 -5.37
C VAL A 49 3.38 5.40 -6.31
N LYS A 50 2.79 5.03 -7.45
CA LYS A 50 2.21 6.01 -8.38
C LYS A 50 0.82 6.39 -7.87
N ILE A 51 0.61 7.66 -7.60
CA ILE A 51 -0.70 8.13 -7.12
C ILE A 51 -1.67 8.24 -8.30
N SER A 52 -2.83 7.61 -8.17
CA SER A 52 -3.90 7.60 -9.15
C SER A 52 -5.00 8.58 -8.71
N ASN A 53 -5.59 9.32 -9.65
CA ASN A 53 -6.66 10.29 -9.38
C ASN A 53 -8.08 9.68 -9.44
N SER A 54 -8.20 8.39 -9.73
CA SER A 54 -9.47 7.68 -9.88
C SER A 54 -9.48 6.44 -8.99
N SER A 55 -10.65 6.05 -8.47
CA SER A 55 -10.83 4.84 -7.67
C SER A 55 -11.15 3.57 -8.49
N SER A 56 -11.28 3.69 -9.82
CA SER A 56 -11.55 2.57 -10.72
C SER A 56 -10.38 1.60 -10.80
N PHE A 57 -10.65 0.31 -11.01
CA PHE A 57 -9.66 -0.77 -11.17
C PHE A 57 -8.78 -1.04 -9.94
N CYS A 58 -9.19 -0.59 -8.75
CA CYS A 58 -8.55 -1.00 -7.50
C CYS A 58 -8.89 -2.47 -7.21
N GLU A 59 -7.87 -3.32 -7.17
CA GLU A 59 -7.99 -4.76 -6.87
C GLU A 59 -8.37 -5.00 -5.41
N GLU A 60 -7.91 -4.13 -4.51
CA GLU A 60 -8.12 -4.27 -3.08
C GLU A 60 -8.16 -2.92 -2.36
N THR A 61 -8.90 -2.86 -1.25
CA THR A 61 -8.86 -1.74 -0.30
C THR A 61 -8.07 -2.14 0.94
N ILE A 62 -7.06 -1.35 1.27
CA ILE A 62 -6.18 -1.55 2.42
C ILE A 62 -6.36 -0.35 3.34
N LYS A 63 -6.70 -0.58 4.61
CA LYS A 63 -6.76 0.50 5.61
C LYS A 63 -5.35 0.86 6.02
N ILE A 64 -4.97 2.12 5.81
CA ILE A 64 -3.65 2.61 6.20
C ILE A 64 -3.76 3.65 7.30
N GLN A 65 -2.82 3.64 8.24
CA GLN A 65 -2.58 4.78 9.13
C GLN A 65 -1.31 5.45 8.68
N VAL A 66 -1.37 6.75 8.38
CA VAL A 66 -0.17 7.53 8.05
C VAL A 66 0.55 7.90 9.34
N VAL A 67 1.82 7.53 9.46
CA VAL A 67 2.65 7.76 10.66
C VAL A 67 3.99 8.42 10.30
N THR A 68 4.59 9.10 11.26
CA THR A 68 5.94 9.70 11.13
C THR A 68 7.04 8.81 11.72
N SER A 69 6.69 7.87 12.59
CA SER A 69 7.60 6.94 13.27
C SER A 69 6.99 5.53 13.35
N PHE A 70 7.87 4.52 13.39
CA PHE A 70 7.50 3.08 13.44
C PHE A 70 6.51 2.63 12.35
N PRO A 71 6.78 2.90 11.05
CA PRO A 71 5.96 2.36 9.99
C PRO A 71 6.20 0.86 9.78
N ASP A 72 5.17 0.17 9.29
CA ASP A 72 5.30 -1.18 8.73
C ASP A 72 5.91 -1.12 7.33
N VAL A 73 5.69 0.00 6.61
CA VAL A 73 6.22 0.21 5.27
C VAL A 73 6.45 1.69 4.93
N LYS A 74 7.56 1.97 4.23
CA LYS A 74 7.90 3.30 3.70
C LYS A 74 7.54 3.40 2.22
N LEU A 75 6.74 4.39 1.85
CA LEU A 75 6.32 4.62 0.47
C LEU A 75 6.87 5.94 -0.07
N GLN A 76 7.42 5.92 -1.28
CA GLN A 76 7.75 7.15 -2.02
C GLN A 76 6.66 7.42 -3.06
N LYS A 77 6.03 8.59 -2.98
CA LYS A 77 5.08 9.02 -4.02
C LYS A 77 5.85 9.38 -5.29
N VAL A 78 5.42 8.84 -6.42
CA VAL A 78 5.97 9.13 -7.74
C VAL A 78 4.86 9.43 -8.75
N THR A 79 5.17 10.17 -9.81
CA THR A 79 4.22 10.46 -10.91
C THR A 79 4.27 9.40 -12.01
N SER A 80 5.37 8.67 -12.12
CA SER A 80 5.57 7.56 -13.07
C SER A 80 6.50 6.51 -12.47
N PHE A 81 6.52 5.31 -13.06
CA PHE A 81 7.38 4.18 -12.67
C PHE A 81 7.25 3.76 -11.20
N GLY A 82 6.02 3.76 -10.66
CA GLY A 82 5.73 3.14 -9.37
C GLY A 82 5.78 1.61 -9.48
N ASP A 83 6.17 0.95 -8.40
CA ASP A 83 6.04 -0.51 -8.24
C ASP A 83 4.57 -0.94 -8.35
N PHE A 84 3.66 -0.08 -7.91
CA PHE A 84 2.20 -0.23 -8.03
C PHE A 84 1.51 1.15 -8.03
N GLU A 85 0.22 1.16 -8.38
CA GLU A 85 -0.62 2.35 -8.29
C GLU A 85 -1.47 2.36 -7.02
N ALA A 86 -1.67 3.54 -6.43
CA ALA A 86 -2.61 3.70 -5.32
C ALA A 86 -3.53 4.90 -5.53
N TYR A 87 -4.82 4.69 -5.30
CA TYR A 87 -5.77 5.77 -5.04
C TYR A 87 -5.86 5.97 -3.53
N ILE A 88 -5.72 7.22 -3.07
CA ILE A 88 -5.87 7.56 -1.64
C ILE A 88 -7.31 8.02 -1.41
N ASP A 89 -8.00 7.33 -0.50
CA ASP A 89 -9.38 7.53 -0.06
C ASP A 89 -9.41 7.98 1.41
#